data_AF-A0A2D8M157-F1
#
_entry.id   AF-A0A2D8M157-F1
#
_cell.length_a   1.000
_cell.length_b   1.000
_cell.length_c   1.000
_cell.angle_alpha   90.00
_cell.angle_beta   90.00
_cell.angle_gamma   90.00
#
_symmetry.space_group_name_H-M   'P 1'
#
loop_
_entity.id
_entity.type
_entity.pdbx_description
1 polymer ?
#
loop_
_entity_poly.entity_id
_entity_poly.type
_entity_poly.pdbx_seq_one_letter_code
_entity_poly.pdbx_strand_id
1 'polypeptide(L)'
;MCRWHKHAVKQAATDPAIGEFDVGKYALGLTAMALFRIEQTEWQMPELFEIDGFNPEELLTDEAKQAFERSKLQRPLAEIETSLEDNIDLMRGALEATALQCDLTKEGLNITDNVTKDGFKKSCCAPANPRENGPFLDAAVVNLFKGYDEQDRSYASGDLELISSDELIALENDPTIAEHDRPYISLLEGMRNATEIFLSQPGIKDVLKDTFKDSLAYICQTAQEDFDKGRGLTGPSDCIMCEGSKGRKPEL
;
A
#
# COMPACT_ATOMS: atom_id res chain seq x y z
N MET A 1 -1.68 -4.27 -2.76
CA MET A 1 -1.98 -3.21 -1.77
C MET A 1 -3.33 -2.53 -2.09
N CYS A 2 -4.20 -2.32 -1.10
CA CYS A 2 -5.54 -1.71 -1.29
C CYS A 2 -5.54 -0.16 -1.33
N ARG A 3 -6.70 0.45 -1.64
CA ARG A 3 -6.89 1.92 -1.71
C ARG A 3 -6.39 2.68 -0.49
N TRP A 4 -6.57 2.15 0.71
CA TRP A 4 -6.16 2.83 1.94
C TRP A 4 -4.65 3.11 2.04
N HIS A 5 -3.81 2.29 1.40
CA HIS A 5 -2.37 2.59 1.29
C HIS A 5 -2.07 3.60 0.18
N LYS A 6 -2.78 3.46 -0.96
CA LYS A 6 -2.47 4.21 -2.19
C LYS A 6 -2.99 5.64 -2.16
N HIS A 7 -4.13 5.88 -1.51
CA HIS A 7 -4.84 7.16 -1.57
C HIS A 7 -3.95 8.33 -1.13
N ALA A 8 -3.34 8.24 0.04
CA ALA A 8 -2.48 9.29 0.57
C ALA A 8 -1.11 9.33 -0.12
N VAL A 9 -0.51 8.16 -0.40
CA VAL A 9 0.81 8.09 -1.06
C VAL A 9 0.78 8.70 -2.46
N LYS A 10 -0.30 8.52 -3.23
CA LYS A 10 -0.46 9.17 -4.54
C LYS A 10 -0.41 10.69 -4.41
N GLN A 11 -1.03 11.26 -3.37
CA GLN A 11 -1.04 12.70 -3.13
C GLN A 11 0.30 13.21 -2.60
N ALA A 12 0.97 12.45 -1.74
CA ALA A 12 2.31 12.78 -1.25
C ALA A 12 3.36 12.76 -2.37
N ALA A 13 3.24 11.83 -3.33
CA ALA A 13 4.14 11.70 -4.47
C ALA A 13 3.78 12.60 -5.67
N THR A 14 2.73 13.40 -5.58
CA THR A 14 2.36 14.37 -6.62
C THR A 14 2.77 15.77 -6.18
N ASP A 15 3.49 16.50 -7.02
CA ASP A 15 3.78 17.91 -6.80
C ASP A 15 2.47 18.72 -6.84
N PRO A 16 2.07 19.41 -5.75
CA PRO A 16 0.81 20.13 -5.70
C PRO A 16 0.81 21.41 -6.57
N ALA A 17 1.97 21.97 -6.91
CA ALA A 17 2.08 23.21 -7.69
C ALA A 17 1.93 22.96 -9.19
N ILE A 18 2.48 21.85 -9.70
CA ILE A 18 2.49 21.54 -11.15
C ILE A 18 1.75 20.26 -11.51
N GLY A 19 1.34 19.45 -10.53
CA GLY A 19 0.57 18.22 -10.72
C GLY A 19 1.39 17.04 -11.24
N GLU A 20 2.72 17.16 -11.30
CA GLU A 20 3.63 16.11 -11.76
C GLU A 20 3.72 14.97 -10.73
N PHE A 21 3.63 13.73 -11.22
CA PHE A 21 3.63 12.53 -10.40
C PHE A 21 5.02 11.88 -10.41
N ASP A 22 5.58 11.69 -9.21
CA ASP A 22 6.87 11.05 -9.00
C ASP A 22 6.70 9.57 -8.64
N VAL A 23 7.00 8.71 -9.61
CA VAL A 23 6.97 7.26 -9.46
C VAL A 23 7.87 6.72 -8.34
N GLY A 24 9.03 7.34 -8.14
CA GLY A 24 10.01 6.91 -7.16
C GLY A 24 9.53 7.12 -5.75
N LYS A 25 9.11 8.35 -5.47
CA LYS A 25 8.47 8.73 -4.21
C LYS A 25 7.22 7.91 -3.96
N TYR A 26 6.44 7.65 -5.01
CA TYR A 26 5.25 6.82 -4.90
C TYR A 26 5.59 5.38 -4.50
N ALA A 27 6.55 4.74 -5.18
CA ALA A 27 6.94 3.36 -4.91
C ALA A 27 7.55 3.20 -3.51
N LEU A 28 8.40 4.15 -3.10
CA LEU A 28 8.95 4.21 -1.74
C LEU A 28 7.84 4.37 -0.69
N GLY A 29 6.97 5.37 -0.84
CA GLY A 29 5.87 5.61 0.11
C GLY A 29 4.91 4.43 0.20
N LEU A 30 4.61 3.77 -0.93
CA LEU A 30 3.74 2.60 -0.94
C LEU A 30 4.41 1.40 -0.25
N THR A 31 5.70 1.20 -0.48
CA THR A 31 6.49 0.16 0.20
C THR A 31 6.52 0.41 1.70
N ALA A 32 6.78 1.64 2.14
CA ALA A 32 6.74 2.01 3.55
C ALA A 32 5.33 1.87 4.17
N MET A 33 4.26 2.12 3.42
CA MET A 33 2.90 1.89 3.92
C MET A 33 2.58 0.42 4.17
N ALA A 34 3.34 -0.52 3.61
CA ALA A 34 3.14 -1.96 3.83
C ALA A 34 3.41 -2.40 5.28
N LEU A 35 4.04 -1.55 6.12
CA LEU A 35 4.16 -1.81 7.57
C LEU A 35 2.79 -2.04 8.24
N PHE A 36 1.76 -1.37 7.72
CA PHE A 36 0.42 -1.37 8.29
C PHE A 36 -0.52 -2.16 7.40
N ARG A 37 -1.32 -3.02 8.03
CA ARG A 37 -2.28 -3.89 7.36
C ARG A 37 -3.60 -3.85 8.11
N ILE A 38 -4.71 -3.96 7.38
CA ILE A 38 -6.04 -3.67 7.91
C ILE A 38 -6.51 -4.69 8.97
N GLU A 39 -6.00 -5.91 8.86
CA GLU A 39 -6.34 -7.03 9.71
C GLU A 39 -5.59 -7.06 11.05
N GLN A 40 -4.60 -6.18 11.22
CA GLN A 40 -3.84 -6.07 12.47
C GLN A 40 -4.76 -5.79 13.64
N THR A 41 -4.40 -6.34 14.81
CA THR A 41 -5.21 -6.31 16.04
C THR A 41 -5.57 -4.88 16.46
N GLU A 42 -4.68 -3.94 16.20
CA GLU A 42 -4.89 -2.53 16.52
C GLU A 42 -6.11 -1.92 15.82
N TRP A 43 -6.42 -2.37 14.60
CA TRP A 43 -7.56 -1.88 13.83
C TRP A 43 -8.85 -2.65 14.11
N GLN A 44 -8.76 -3.86 14.69
CA GLN A 44 -9.91 -4.72 15.03
C GLN A 44 -10.83 -5.02 13.83
N MET A 45 -10.24 -5.13 12.63
CA MET A 45 -10.96 -5.36 11.37
C MET A 45 -10.38 -6.53 10.56
N PRO A 46 -10.15 -7.72 11.16
CA PRO A 46 -9.66 -8.88 10.42
C PRO A 46 -10.57 -9.30 9.26
N GLU A 47 -11.87 -8.99 9.33
CA GLU A 47 -12.82 -9.28 8.26
C GLU A 47 -12.58 -8.47 6.99
N LEU A 48 -11.86 -7.34 7.09
CA LEU A 48 -11.54 -6.50 5.95
C LEU A 48 -10.25 -6.92 5.23
N PHE A 49 -9.56 -7.96 5.72
CA PHE A 49 -8.29 -8.49 5.21
C PHE A 49 -8.25 -8.66 3.67
N GLU A 50 -9.39 -9.00 3.06
CA GLU A 50 -9.50 -9.29 1.63
C GLU A 50 -10.41 -8.34 0.86
N ILE A 51 -10.85 -7.28 1.52
CA ILE A 51 -11.72 -6.27 0.92
C ILE A 51 -10.87 -5.29 0.14
N ASP A 52 -11.31 -4.96 -1.07
CA ASP A 52 -10.69 -3.90 -1.84
C ASP A 52 -11.30 -2.56 -1.46
N GLY A 53 -10.49 -1.68 -0.84
CA GLY A 53 -10.91 -0.30 -0.56
C GLY A 53 -11.30 0.52 -1.80
N PHE A 54 -10.98 0.08 -3.03
CA PHE A 54 -11.50 0.69 -4.25
C PHE A 54 -12.93 0.27 -4.59
N ASN A 55 -13.44 -0.83 -4.03
CA ASN A 55 -14.79 -1.32 -4.29
C ASN A 55 -15.75 -0.93 -3.15
N PRO A 56 -16.60 0.10 -3.33
CA PRO A 56 -17.57 0.48 -2.32
C PRO A 56 -18.63 -0.61 -2.06
N GLU A 57 -18.92 -1.51 -3.02
CA GLU A 57 -19.87 -2.62 -2.80
C GLU A 57 -19.38 -3.58 -1.72
N GLU A 58 -18.09 -3.90 -1.69
CA GLU A 58 -17.49 -4.77 -0.67
C GLU A 58 -17.48 -4.09 0.70
N LEU A 59 -17.19 -2.78 0.74
CA LEU A 59 -17.20 -1.97 1.97
C LEU A 59 -18.60 -1.77 2.56
N LEU A 60 -19.65 -1.89 1.74
CA LEU A 60 -21.04 -1.68 2.15
C LEU A 60 -21.74 -2.97 2.60
N THR A 61 -21.04 -4.10 2.63
CA THR A 61 -21.51 -5.35 3.26
C THR A 61 -21.75 -5.16 4.76
N ASP A 62 -22.63 -5.98 5.33
CA ASP A 62 -22.96 -5.89 6.76
C ASP A 62 -21.75 -6.25 7.62
N GLU A 63 -20.95 -7.23 7.21
CA GLU A 63 -19.71 -7.62 7.86
C GLU A 63 -18.71 -6.46 7.92
N ALA A 64 -18.51 -5.76 6.79
CA ALA A 64 -17.55 -4.66 6.72
C ALA A 64 -18.00 -3.44 7.55
N LYS A 65 -19.29 -3.10 7.50
CA LYS A 65 -19.87 -2.02 8.32
C LYS A 65 -19.71 -2.30 9.80
N GLN A 66 -20.04 -3.52 10.24
CA GLN A 66 -19.89 -3.91 11.64
C GLN A 66 -18.42 -3.92 12.08
N ALA A 67 -17.49 -4.36 11.23
CA ALA A 67 -16.06 -4.30 11.52
C ALA A 67 -15.59 -2.85 11.73
N PHE A 68 -15.99 -1.94 10.84
CA PHE A 68 -15.65 -0.53 10.96
C PHE A 68 -16.26 0.11 12.23
N GLU A 69 -17.52 -0.18 12.55
CA GLU A 69 -18.15 0.30 13.80
C GLU A 69 -17.39 -0.16 15.05
N ARG A 70 -16.91 -1.41 15.08
CA ARG A 70 -16.13 -1.96 16.20
C ARG A 70 -14.73 -1.36 16.34
N SER A 71 -14.11 -0.97 15.22
CA SER A 71 -12.76 -0.39 15.19
C SER A 71 -12.64 0.92 15.96
N LYS A 72 -13.77 1.63 16.17
CA LYS A 72 -13.83 2.98 16.76
C LYS A 72 -13.02 4.03 15.99
N LEU A 73 -12.73 3.79 14.71
CA LEU A 73 -12.09 4.75 13.82
C LEU A 73 -13.06 5.79 13.25
N GLN A 74 -14.35 5.71 13.57
CA GLN A 74 -15.34 6.69 13.14
C GLN A 74 -15.10 8.04 13.83
N ARG A 75 -14.87 9.08 13.01
CA ARG A 75 -14.65 10.47 13.42
C ARG A 75 -15.33 11.41 12.42
N PRO A 76 -15.62 12.68 12.76
CA PRO A 76 -16.12 13.65 11.80
C PRO A 76 -15.24 13.70 10.53
N LEU A 77 -15.86 13.63 9.35
CA LEU A 77 -15.13 13.54 8.08
C LEU A 77 -14.14 14.70 7.88
N ALA A 78 -14.54 15.92 8.24
CA ALA A 78 -13.68 17.09 8.17
C ALA A 78 -12.40 16.96 9.02
N GLU A 79 -12.47 16.32 10.19
CA GLU A 79 -11.29 16.07 11.04
C GLU A 79 -10.36 15.00 10.43
N ILE A 80 -10.93 14.04 9.70
CA ILE A 80 -10.16 13.03 8.97
C ILE A 80 -9.47 13.66 7.78
N GLU A 81 -10.18 14.49 7.01
CA GLU A 81 -9.64 15.19 5.84
C GLU A 81 -8.49 16.12 6.23
N THR A 82 -8.66 16.97 7.25
CA THR A 82 -7.57 17.83 7.74
C THR A 82 -6.37 17.02 8.21
N SER A 83 -6.60 15.93 8.95
CA SER A 83 -5.51 15.06 9.43
C SER A 83 -4.80 14.34 8.28
N LEU A 84 -5.53 13.93 7.24
CA LEU A 84 -4.94 13.37 6.02
C LEU A 84 -4.09 14.39 5.28
N GLU A 85 -4.58 15.62 5.10
CA GLU A 85 -3.84 16.70 4.46
C GLU A 85 -2.51 16.98 5.19
N ASP A 86 -2.57 17.16 6.51
CA ASP A 86 -1.38 17.39 7.35
C ASP A 86 -0.37 16.23 7.24
N ASN A 87 -0.85 14.99 7.33
CA ASN A 87 0.00 13.80 7.23
C ASN A 87 0.58 13.60 5.83
N ILE A 88 -0.17 13.91 4.78
CA ILE A 88 0.30 13.88 3.38
C ILE A 88 1.42 14.90 3.18
N ASP A 89 1.31 16.09 3.76
CA ASP A 89 2.33 17.12 3.68
C ASP A 89 3.62 16.71 4.42
N LEU A 90 3.49 16.14 5.61
CA LEU A 90 4.62 15.57 6.36
C LEU A 90 5.28 14.41 5.60
N MET A 91 4.48 13.51 5.03
CA MET A 91 4.97 12.39 4.22
C MET A 91 5.70 12.89 2.97
N ARG A 92 5.18 13.90 2.29
CA ARG A 92 5.83 14.52 1.12
C ARG A 92 7.19 15.10 1.49
N GLY A 93 7.27 15.86 2.57
CA GLY A 93 8.53 16.40 3.08
C GLY A 93 9.55 15.31 3.39
N ALA A 94 9.11 14.19 3.98
CA ALA A 94 9.99 13.06 4.25
C ALA A 94 10.44 12.32 2.97
N LEU A 95 9.56 12.17 1.97
CA LEU A 95 9.92 11.60 0.67
C LEU A 95 10.96 12.47 -0.05
N GLU A 96 10.80 13.80 0.01
CA GLU A 96 11.78 14.76 -0.51
C GLU A 96 13.12 14.67 0.23
N ALA A 97 13.10 14.62 1.57
CA ALA A 97 14.32 14.44 2.36
C ALA A 97 15.04 13.12 2.07
N THR A 98 14.29 12.06 1.71
CA THR A 98 14.87 10.78 1.28
C THR A 98 15.50 10.90 -0.11
N ALA A 99 14.83 11.59 -1.04
CA ALA A 99 15.35 11.84 -2.39
C ALA A 99 16.67 12.64 -2.40
N LEU A 100 16.94 13.41 -1.35
CA LEU A 100 18.23 14.09 -1.17
C LEU A 100 19.36 13.17 -0.70
N GLN A 101 19.03 11.97 -0.20
CA GLN A 101 19.98 11.03 0.40
C GLN A 101 20.21 9.78 -0.46
N CYS A 102 19.23 9.38 -1.27
CA CYS A 102 19.37 8.27 -2.20
C CYS A 102 18.62 8.52 -3.52
N ASP A 103 19.06 7.83 -4.57
CA ASP A 103 18.44 7.91 -5.89
C ASP A 103 17.07 7.21 -5.89
N LEU A 104 16.01 8.01 -6.00
CA LEU A 104 14.63 7.52 -6.11
C LEU A 104 14.13 7.42 -7.55
N THR A 105 14.99 7.55 -8.57
CA THR A 105 14.54 7.36 -9.96
C THR A 105 14.06 5.92 -10.21
N LYS A 106 13.32 5.69 -11.30
CA LYS A 106 12.90 4.34 -11.69
C LYS A 106 14.12 3.41 -11.81
N GLU A 107 15.16 3.92 -12.46
CA GLU A 107 16.42 3.22 -12.66
C GLU A 107 17.14 2.98 -11.33
N GLY A 108 17.22 4.01 -10.46
CA GLY A 108 17.83 3.90 -9.13
C GLY A 108 17.15 2.88 -8.21
N LEU A 109 15.83 2.71 -8.36
CA LEU A 109 15.03 1.76 -7.58
C LEU A 109 14.75 0.43 -8.30
N ASN A 110 15.32 0.19 -9.48
CA ASN A 110 15.06 -0.98 -10.33
C ASN A 110 13.56 -1.19 -10.70
N ILE A 111 12.79 -0.11 -10.78
CA ILE A 111 11.38 -0.14 -11.19
C ILE A 111 11.32 -0.28 -12.71
N THR A 112 11.03 -1.50 -13.18
CA THR A 112 11.01 -1.84 -14.61
C THR A 112 9.64 -1.71 -15.28
N ASP A 113 8.57 -1.57 -14.50
CA ASP A 113 7.20 -1.41 -14.99
C ASP A 113 6.73 0.06 -15.05
N ASN A 114 5.74 0.32 -15.90
CA ASN A 114 5.11 1.64 -16.00
C ASN A 114 4.08 1.88 -14.89
N VAL A 115 4.49 2.67 -13.90
CA VAL A 115 3.62 3.25 -12.86
C VAL A 115 3.10 4.61 -13.33
N THR A 116 1.79 4.84 -13.21
CA THR A 116 1.13 6.11 -13.53
C THR A 116 0.40 6.68 -12.31
N LYS A 117 -0.03 7.95 -12.39
CA LYS A 117 -0.86 8.60 -11.35
C LYS A 117 -2.18 7.86 -11.09
N ASP A 118 -2.81 7.35 -12.15
CA ASP A 118 -4.06 6.56 -12.06
C ASP A 118 -3.78 5.17 -11.44
N GLY A 119 -2.57 4.67 -11.69
CA GLY A 119 -1.84 3.64 -10.97
C GLY A 119 -2.47 2.25 -10.94
N PHE A 120 -2.19 1.30 -11.84
CA PHE A 120 -0.94 1.07 -12.60
C PHE A 120 -1.11 0.00 -13.71
N LYS A 121 0.02 -0.45 -14.29
CA LYS A 121 0.24 -1.21 -15.55
C LYS A 121 -0.70 -0.85 -16.70
N LYS A 122 -0.37 0.26 -17.36
CA LYS A 122 -0.75 0.42 -18.77
C LYS A 122 0.13 -0.52 -19.60
N SER A 123 -0.34 -1.74 -19.86
CA SER A 123 0.23 -2.50 -20.98
C SER A 123 0.01 -1.69 -22.26
N CYS A 124 0.73 -1.97 -23.35
CA CYS A 124 0.51 -1.30 -24.66
C CYS A 124 -0.97 -1.21 -25.07
N CYS A 125 -1.78 -2.09 -24.48
CA CYS A 125 -3.01 -2.59 -25.02
C CYS A 125 -4.14 -2.63 -23.98
N ALA A 126 -3.89 -2.28 -22.71
CA ALA A 126 -4.91 -2.20 -21.65
C ALA A 126 -4.83 -0.88 -20.85
N PRO A 127 -5.97 -0.32 -20.40
CA PRO A 127 -6.00 0.79 -19.47
C PRO A 127 -5.28 0.47 -18.15
N ALA A 128 -4.76 1.49 -17.47
CA ALA A 128 -4.17 1.30 -16.15
C ALA A 128 -5.26 0.90 -15.14
N ASN A 129 -4.98 -0.13 -14.34
CA ASN A 129 -5.84 -0.65 -13.29
C ASN A 129 -5.35 -0.13 -11.92
N PRO A 130 -6.16 0.65 -11.16
CA PRO A 130 -5.86 1.16 -9.82
C PRO A 130 -5.29 0.12 -8.81
N ARG A 131 -5.54 -1.17 -9.07
CA ARG A 131 -5.26 -2.29 -8.19
C ARG A 131 -3.84 -2.86 -8.32
N GLU A 132 -3.19 -2.81 -9.48
CA GLU A 132 -1.99 -3.60 -9.81
C GLU A 132 -0.62 -2.90 -9.65
N ASN A 133 0.16 -3.07 -8.57
CA ASN A 133 1.36 -2.23 -8.36
C ASN A 133 2.50 -2.45 -9.38
N GLY A 134 2.45 -3.54 -10.14
CA GLY A 134 3.52 -4.03 -11.01
C GLY A 134 4.38 -5.04 -10.25
N PRO A 135 4.85 -6.11 -10.90
CA PRO A 135 5.44 -7.27 -10.23
C PRO A 135 6.67 -6.96 -9.36
N PHE A 136 7.52 -6.00 -9.76
CA PHE A 136 8.62 -5.56 -8.89
C PHE A 136 8.12 -4.95 -7.57
N LEU A 137 7.12 -4.06 -7.65
CA LEU A 137 6.58 -3.38 -6.47
C LEU A 137 5.73 -4.33 -5.62
N ASP A 138 5.03 -5.28 -6.23
CA ASP A 138 4.34 -6.35 -5.53
C ASP A 138 5.33 -7.21 -4.72
N ALA A 139 6.45 -7.62 -5.33
CA ALA A 139 7.52 -8.32 -4.61
C ALA A 139 8.11 -7.45 -3.48
N ALA A 140 8.29 -6.14 -3.70
CA ALA A 140 8.84 -5.24 -2.69
C ALA A 140 7.92 -5.11 -1.46
N VAL A 141 6.62 -4.88 -1.64
CA VAL A 141 5.67 -4.67 -0.52
C VAL A 141 5.42 -5.92 0.32
N VAL A 142 5.66 -7.11 -0.23
CA VAL A 142 5.54 -8.39 0.51
C VAL A 142 6.87 -8.81 1.11
N ASN A 143 7.94 -8.80 0.30
CA ASN A 143 9.16 -9.51 0.67
C ASN A 143 10.14 -8.66 1.47
N LEU A 144 10.02 -7.32 1.44
CA LEU A 144 10.85 -6.45 2.28
C LEU A 144 10.40 -6.39 3.75
N PHE A 145 9.31 -7.07 4.10
CA PHE A 145 8.76 -7.03 5.45
C PHE A 145 8.73 -8.41 6.10
N LYS A 146 8.83 -8.43 7.43
CA LYS A 146 8.68 -9.59 8.31
C LYS A 146 7.71 -9.28 9.45
N GLY A 147 7.30 -10.33 10.16
CA GLY A 147 6.28 -10.23 11.22
C GLY A 147 4.89 -10.72 10.79
N TYR A 148 4.79 -11.34 9.60
CA TYR A 148 3.60 -12.07 9.20
C TYR A 148 3.34 -13.26 10.15
N ASP A 149 2.07 -13.54 10.40
CA ASP A 149 1.67 -14.65 11.28
C ASP A 149 1.76 -16.00 10.55
N GLU A 150 1.80 -15.99 9.22
CA GLU A 150 1.83 -17.17 8.37
C GLU A 150 2.96 -17.12 7.33
N GLN A 151 3.37 -18.31 6.88
CA GLN A 151 4.50 -18.48 5.97
C GLN A 151 4.24 -17.88 4.58
N ASP A 152 2.99 -17.87 4.15
CA ASP A 152 2.57 -17.32 2.85
C ASP A 152 2.49 -15.78 2.86
N ARG A 153 2.95 -15.13 3.94
CA ARG A 153 3.04 -13.67 4.10
C ARG A 153 1.73 -12.93 3.82
N SER A 154 0.63 -13.66 4.01
CA SER A 154 -0.69 -13.18 3.66
C SER A 154 -1.26 -12.40 4.83
N TYR A 155 -1.21 -12.88 6.07
CA TYR A 155 -1.81 -12.26 7.27
C TYR A 155 -0.76 -11.71 8.26
N ALA A 156 -1.07 -10.60 8.94
CA ALA A 156 -0.28 -10.07 10.06
C ALA A 156 -1.15 -9.50 11.20
N SER A 157 -0.93 -9.96 12.43
CA SER A 157 -1.67 -9.47 13.61
C SER A 157 -1.11 -8.19 14.22
N GLY A 158 0.11 -7.79 13.87
CA GLY A 158 0.78 -6.58 14.35
C GLY A 158 1.58 -5.86 13.26
N ASP A 159 2.12 -4.69 13.60
CA ASP A 159 2.95 -3.86 12.70
C ASP A 159 4.12 -4.68 12.15
N LEU A 160 4.31 -4.63 10.84
CA LEU A 160 5.43 -5.33 10.19
C LEU A 160 6.74 -4.56 10.35
N GLU A 161 7.84 -5.28 10.18
CA GLU A 161 9.18 -4.74 10.27
C GLU A 161 9.91 -4.87 8.94
N LEU A 162 10.62 -3.82 8.54
CA LEU A 162 11.52 -3.88 7.39
C LEU A 162 12.65 -4.88 7.68
N ILE A 163 12.94 -5.76 6.74
CA ILE A 163 14.05 -6.71 6.86
C ILE A 163 15.40 -5.99 6.73
N SER A 164 16.42 -6.57 7.37
CA SER A 164 17.83 -6.16 7.19
C SER A 164 18.38 -6.55 5.81
N SER A 165 19.51 -5.96 5.43
CA SER A 165 20.22 -6.32 4.19
C SER A 165 20.63 -7.82 4.18
N ASP A 166 21.11 -8.34 5.31
CA ASP A 166 21.45 -9.76 5.45
C ASP A 166 20.22 -10.68 5.30
N GLU A 167 19.07 -10.27 5.85
CA GLU A 167 17.81 -11.00 5.68
C GLU A 167 17.34 -10.98 4.22
N LEU A 168 17.51 -9.86 3.50
CA LEU A 168 17.17 -9.80 2.06
C LEU A 168 18.03 -10.77 1.24
N ILE A 169 19.33 -10.84 1.50
CA ILE A 169 20.24 -11.79 0.84
C ILE A 169 19.79 -13.23 1.10
N ALA A 170 19.32 -13.53 2.32
CA ALA A 170 18.83 -14.86 2.65
C ALA A 170 17.55 -15.25 1.86
N LEU A 171 16.72 -14.29 1.46
CA LEU A 171 15.48 -14.56 0.72
C LEU A 171 15.71 -15.17 -0.67
N GLU A 172 16.86 -14.94 -1.31
CA GLU A 172 17.15 -15.51 -2.63
C GLU A 172 17.04 -17.05 -2.65
N ASN A 173 17.37 -17.67 -1.51
CA ASN A 173 17.38 -19.12 -1.32
C ASN A 173 16.21 -19.61 -0.45
N ASP A 174 15.28 -18.73 -0.06
CA ASP A 174 14.15 -19.08 0.77
C ASP A 174 13.09 -19.84 -0.07
N PRO A 175 12.71 -21.07 0.32
CA PRO A 175 11.74 -21.87 -0.41
C PRO A 175 10.29 -21.35 -0.26
N THR A 176 10.03 -20.43 0.67
CA THR A 176 8.71 -19.81 0.87
C THR A 176 8.43 -18.66 -0.09
N ILE A 177 9.46 -18.15 -0.77
CA ILE A 177 9.32 -17.09 -1.77
C ILE A 177 8.59 -17.64 -3.00
N ALA A 178 7.51 -16.96 -3.37
CA ALA A 178 6.73 -17.30 -4.54
C ALA A 178 7.57 -17.19 -5.82
N GLU A 179 7.40 -18.16 -6.73
CA GLU A 179 8.25 -18.28 -7.92
C GLU A 179 8.17 -17.06 -8.86
N HIS A 180 7.04 -16.34 -8.84
CA HIS A 180 6.86 -15.12 -9.63
C HIS A 180 7.59 -13.90 -9.03
N ASP A 181 7.85 -13.89 -7.72
CA ASP A 181 8.60 -12.83 -7.04
C ASP A 181 10.11 -13.05 -7.10
N ARG A 182 10.54 -14.31 -7.19
CA ARG A 182 11.95 -14.73 -7.18
C ARG A 182 12.86 -13.92 -8.12
N PRO A 183 12.46 -13.57 -9.37
CA PRO A 183 13.29 -12.76 -10.26
C PRO A 183 13.58 -11.34 -9.76
N TYR A 184 12.79 -10.83 -8.81
CA TYR A 184 12.89 -9.46 -8.32
C TYR A 184 13.68 -9.34 -7.02
N ILE A 185 13.82 -10.41 -6.22
CA ILE A 185 14.42 -10.38 -4.88
C ILE A 185 15.82 -9.72 -4.89
N SER A 186 16.69 -10.13 -5.81
CA SER A 186 18.05 -9.59 -5.94
C SER A 186 18.10 -8.11 -6.39
N LEU A 187 16.97 -7.56 -6.84
CA LEU A 187 16.84 -6.17 -7.29
C LEU A 187 16.28 -5.25 -6.20
N LEU A 188 15.81 -5.79 -5.07
CA LEU A 188 15.10 -5.03 -4.04
C LEU A 188 15.99 -4.18 -3.13
N GLU A 189 17.32 -4.36 -3.13
CA GLU A 189 18.20 -3.68 -2.16
C GLU A 189 18.13 -2.14 -2.25
N GLY A 190 17.99 -1.58 -3.46
CA GLY A 190 17.79 -0.14 -3.64
C GLY A 190 16.50 0.35 -2.95
N MET A 191 15.40 -0.39 -3.13
CA MET A 191 14.12 -0.10 -2.47
C MET A 191 14.20 -0.31 -0.95
N ARG A 192 14.86 -1.37 -0.47
CA ARG A 192 15.05 -1.63 0.97
C ARG A 192 15.81 -0.49 1.63
N ASN A 193 16.94 -0.07 1.04
CA ASN A 193 17.77 1.00 1.57
C ASN A 193 17.02 2.34 1.59
N ALA A 194 16.31 2.68 0.50
CA ALA A 194 15.47 3.88 0.47
C ALA A 194 14.37 3.83 1.55
N THR A 195 13.75 2.66 1.74
CA THR A 195 12.72 2.45 2.77
C THR A 195 13.30 2.58 4.18
N GLU A 196 14.50 2.06 4.43
CA GLU A 196 15.18 2.21 5.71
C GLU A 196 15.49 3.67 6.03
N ILE A 197 16.05 4.42 5.06
CA ILE A 197 16.32 5.85 5.21
C ILE A 197 15.03 6.60 5.50
N PHE A 198 13.98 6.35 4.72
CA PHE A 198 12.67 6.96 4.90
C PHE A 198 12.11 6.69 6.30
N LEU A 199 12.06 5.43 6.73
CA LEU A 199 11.53 5.02 8.03
C LEU A 199 12.39 5.43 9.23
N SER A 200 13.65 5.80 9.01
CA SER A 200 14.56 6.33 10.04
C SER A 200 14.29 7.80 10.38
N GLN A 201 13.51 8.50 9.56
CA GLN A 201 13.21 9.91 9.79
C GLN A 201 12.35 10.10 11.05
N PRO A 202 12.59 11.15 11.85
CA PRO A 202 11.85 11.37 13.09
C PRO A 202 10.33 11.44 12.87
N GLY A 203 9.57 10.62 13.60
CA GLY A 203 8.09 10.65 13.60
C GLY A 203 7.41 10.09 12.36
N ILE A 204 8.15 9.69 11.32
CA ILE A 204 7.53 9.24 10.06
C ILE A 204 6.69 7.97 10.20
N LYS A 205 7.07 7.05 11.11
CA LYS A 205 6.28 5.84 11.38
C LYS A 205 4.91 6.18 11.96
N ASP A 206 4.84 7.18 12.85
CA ASP A 206 3.58 7.67 13.41
C ASP A 206 2.74 8.35 12.32
N VAL A 207 3.36 9.17 11.47
CA VAL A 207 2.69 9.79 10.31
C VAL A 207 2.10 8.73 9.37
N LEU A 208 2.85 7.69 9.02
CA LEU A 208 2.37 6.60 8.16
C LEU A 208 1.19 5.85 8.80
N LYS A 209 1.29 5.58 10.11
CA LYS A 209 0.25 4.91 10.87
C LYS A 209 -1.04 5.73 10.93
N ASP A 210 -0.93 7.01 11.25
CA ASP A 210 -2.07 7.93 11.27
C ASP A 210 -2.66 8.12 9.86
N THR A 211 -1.80 8.22 8.83
CA THR A 211 -2.24 8.24 7.44
C THR A 211 -3.05 7.00 7.07
N PHE A 212 -2.56 5.82 7.44
CA PHE A 212 -3.24 4.56 7.16
C PHE A 212 -4.61 4.51 7.83
N LYS A 213 -4.64 4.81 9.14
CA LYS A 213 -5.85 4.89 9.97
C LYS A 213 -6.88 5.84 9.38
N ASP A 214 -6.45 7.03 8.99
CA ASP A 214 -7.32 8.09 8.51
C ASP A 214 -7.82 7.81 7.09
N SER A 215 -6.96 7.24 6.24
CA SER A 215 -7.31 6.79 4.90
C SER A 215 -8.37 5.69 4.96
N LEU A 216 -8.20 4.74 5.89
CA LEU A 216 -9.18 3.69 6.14
C LEU A 216 -10.52 4.28 6.62
N ALA A 217 -10.50 5.16 7.62
CA ALA A 217 -11.70 5.80 8.14
C ALA A 217 -12.42 6.66 7.08
N TYR A 218 -11.66 7.38 6.25
CA TYR A 218 -12.19 8.14 5.12
C TYR A 218 -12.91 7.22 4.13
N ILE A 219 -12.22 6.19 3.65
CA ILE A 219 -12.74 5.27 2.63
C ILE A 219 -14.00 4.54 3.11
N CYS A 220 -14.02 4.06 4.36
CA CYS A 220 -15.21 3.42 4.93
C CYS A 220 -16.38 4.40 5.05
N GLN A 221 -16.16 5.66 5.45
CA GLN A 221 -17.23 6.65 5.62
C GLN A 221 -17.73 7.26 4.31
N THR A 222 -16.89 7.32 3.27
CA THR A 222 -17.29 7.83 1.94
C THR A 222 -17.81 6.73 1.01
N ALA A 223 -17.79 5.45 1.41
CA ALA A 223 -18.17 4.33 0.56
C ALA A 223 -19.60 4.45 -0.01
N GLN A 224 -20.57 4.91 0.79
CA GLN A 224 -21.95 5.11 0.30
C GLN A 224 -22.05 6.22 -0.74
N GLU A 225 -21.37 7.35 -0.50
CA GLU A 225 -21.32 8.45 -1.47
C GLU A 225 -20.62 8.02 -2.76
N ASP A 226 -19.52 7.27 -2.64
CA ASP A 226 -18.79 6.72 -3.77
C ASP A 226 -19.71 5.79 -4.59
N PHE A 227 -20.42 4.86 -3.93
CA PHE A 227 -21.40 3.98 -4.59
C PHE A 227 -22.51 4.76 -5.32
N ASP A 228 -23.16 5.70 -4.62
CA ASP A 228 -24.28 6.48 -5.18
C ASP A 228 -23.86 7.32 -6.40
N LYS A 229 -22.60 7.78 -6.42
CA LYS A 229 -22.01 8.55 -7.53
C LYS A 229 -21.35 7.69 -8.60
N GLY A 230 -21.36 6.36 -8.46
CA GLY A 230 -20.66 5.45 -9.36
C GLY A 230 -19.14 5.66 -9.37
N ARG A 231 -18.56 6.06 -8.24
CA ARG A 231 -17.12 6.20 -8.01
C ARG A 231 -16.58 4.91 -7.39
N GLY A 232 -15.37 4.53 -7.79
CA GLY A 232 -14.75 3.27 -7.36
C GLY A 232 -14.84 2.18 -8.41
N LEU A 233 -14.30 1.02 -8.08
CA LEU A 233 -14.32 -0.18 -8.92
C LEU A 233 -15.53 -1.05 -8.55
N THR A 234 -15.94 -1.93 -9.45
CA THR A 234 -17.02 -2.90 -9.23
C THR A 234 -16.50 -4.32 -9.42
N GLY A 235 -17.21 -5.29 -8.84
CA GLY A 235 -16.81 -6.70 -8.92
C GLY A 235 -15.66 -7.11 -7.97
N PRO A 236 -15.31 -8.41 -7.94
CA PRO A 236 -14.46 -8.99 -6.92
C PRO A 236 -13.04 -8.39 -6.89
N SER A 237 -12.48 -8.29 -5.69
CA SER A 237 -11.09 -7.88 -5.41
C SER A 237 -10.01 -8.85 -5.93
N ASP A 238 -9.02 -8.29 -6.64
CA ASP A 238 -7.76 -8.84 -7.19
C ASP A 238 -6.54 -8.04 -6.61
N CYS A 239 -6.60 -7.66 -5.33
CA CYS A 239 -5.47 -6.99 -4.68
C CYS A 239 -4.40 -8.03 -4.29
N ILE A 240 -3.15 -7.91 -4.78
CA ILE A 240 -2.07 -8.89 -4.50
C ILE A 240 -1.84 -9.22 -3.01
N MET A 241 -2.02 -8.25 -2.10
CA MET A 241 -1.88 -8.47 -0.65
C MET A 241 -3.04 -9.27 -0.05
N CYS A 242 -4.13 -9.38 -0.81
CA CYS A 242 -5.36 -10.12 -0.54
C CYS A 242 -5.50 -11.36 -1.44
N GLU A 243 -4.62 -11.54 -2.43
CA GLU A 243 -4.69 -12.64 -3.42
C GLU A 243 -4.09 -13.95 -2.92
N GLY A 244 -3.21 -13.90 -1.90
CA GLY A 244 -2.59 -15.09 -1.32
C GLY A 244 -3.59 -16.12 -0.77
N SER A 245 -4.81 -15.69 -0.43
CA SER A 245 -5.85 -16.52 0.20
C SER A 245 -7.01 -16.90 -0.72
N LYS A 246 -7.37 -16.07 -1.72
CA LYS A 246 -8.51 -16.38 -2.61
C LYS A 246 -8.24 -17.53 -3.59
N GLY A 247 -6.97 -17.87 -3.80
CA GLY A 247 -6.56 -18.63 -4.98
C GLY A 247 -6.94 -17.86 -6.24
N ARG A 248 -6.25 -18.08 -7.35
CA ARG A 248 -6.81 -17.63 -8.63
C ARG A 248 -8.21 -18.23 -8.76
N LYS A 249 -9.27 -17.41 -8.87
CA LYS A 249 -10.42 -17.90 -9.62
C LYS A 249 -9.86 -18.25 -10.99
N PRO A 250 -9.98 -19.52 -11.44
CA PRO A 250 -9.50 -19.87 -12.76
C PRO A 250 -10.12 -18.90 -13.76
N GLU A 251 -9.27 -18.30 -14.61
CA GLU A 251 -9.71 -17.47 -15.72
C GLU A 251 -10.81 -18.24 -16.47
N LEU A 252 -11.99 -17.62 -16.59
CA LEU A 252 -13.08 -18.14 -17.43
C LEU A 252 -12.76 -17.91 -18.91
#